data_AF-A0A314XIS3-F1
#
_entry.id   AF-A0A314XIS3-F1
#
_cell.length_a   1.000
_cell.length_b   1.000
_cell.length_c   1.000
_cell.angle_alpha   90.00
_cell.angle_beta   90.00
_cell.angle_gamma   90.00
#
_symmetry.space_group_name_H-M   'P 1'
#
loop_
_entity.id
_entity.type
_entity.pdbx_description
1 polymer ?
#
loop_
_entity_poly.entity_id
_entity_poly.type
_entity_poly.pdbx_seq_one_letter_code
_entity_poly.pdbx_strand_id
1 'polypeptide(L)'
;MGSIDREEAEVDLHQSLLAEPSQAHLPSRVWIESKKLWLVVGPAIVSRLAGYSMGVITQAFAGHLGVVQLASISIANNVVLGFTFGLLRFLQSQLKNFVTLWVSLVVLVFHALISWLFVYVLDFGVVGAAVALDISWWVLCFGLLGHVTCGWCPLSWTGFSMEAFYGLWEFVKLSTASGVMLCLEFWYYRILILMTGYLQNSTLAVDALSICMTINGWELMIHLAFFAGTG
;
A
#
# COMPACT_ATOMS: atom_id res chain seq x y z
N MET A 1 24.11 20.69 -7.59
CA MET A 1 23.79 19.29 -7.27
C MET A 1 22.75 18.83 -8.27
N GLY A 2 23.17 18.08 -9.28
CA GLY A 2 22.28 17.47 -10.27
C GLY A 2 21.39 16.38 -9.65
N SER A 3 20.42 15.85 -10.40
CA SER A 3 19.60 14.72 -9.94
C SER A 3 20.42 13.44 -9.75
N ILE A 4 21.46 13.24 -10.57
CA ILE A 4 22.40 12.12 -10.46
C ILE A 4 23.19 12.21 -9.15
N ASP A 5 23.86 13.35 -8.87
CA ASP A 5 24.61 13.56 -7.62
C ASP A 5 23.74 13.31 -6.36
N ARG A 6 22.44 13.64 -6.44
CA ARG A 6 21.49 13.42 -5.35
C ARG A 6 21.18 11.93 -5.17
N GLU A 7 20.90 11.22 -6.25
CA GLU A 7 20.62 9.77 -6.17
C GLU A 7 21.88 8.99 -5.77
N GLU A 8 23.07 9.36 -6.26
CA GLU A 8 24.34 8.77 -5.81
C GLU A 8 24.54 8.98 -4.31
N ALA A 9 24.28 10.18 -3.78
CA ALA A 9 24.36 10.44 -2.34
C ALA A 9 23.32 9.63 -1.54
N GLU A 10 22.11 9.43 -2.08
CA GLU A 10 21.10 8.54 -1.47
C GLU A 10 21.59 7.08 -1.49
N VAL A 11 22.14 6.60 -2.61
CA VAL A 11 22.71 5.25 -2.74
C VAL A 11 23.86 5.05 -1.76
N ASP A 12 24.79 5.99 -1.64
CA ASP A 12 25.90 5.94 -0.69
C ASP A 12 25.40 5.92 0.76
N LEU A 13 24.41 6.76 1.08
CA LEU A 13 23.76 6.75 2.38
C LEU A 13 23.10 5.38 2.65
N HIS A 14 22.40 4.81 1.67
CA HIS A 14 21.79 3.50 1.78
C HIS A 14 22.83 2.39 1.95
N GLN A 15 23.94 2.44 1.23
CA GLN A 15 25.04 1.49 1.34
C GLN A 15 25.72 1.58 2.71
N SER A 16 25.79 2.78 3.30
CA SER A 16 26.23 2.98 4.68
C SER A 16 25.23 2.44 5.73
N LEU A 17 23.93 2.52 5.45
CA LEU A 17 22.89 1.95 6.31
C LEU A 17 22.95 0.41 6.29
N LEU A 18 23.27 -0.19 5.15
CA LEU A 18 23.43 -1.64 4.99
C LEU A 18 24.81 -2.17 5.41
N ALA A 19 25.78 -1.29 5.70
CA ALA A 19 27.12 -1.70 6.11
C ALA A 19 27.11 -2.39 7.48
N GLU A 20 27.77 -3.55 7.59
CA GLU A 20 27.85 -4.28 8.84
C GLU A 20 28.61 -3.49 9.93
N PRO A 21 28.08 -3.40 11.16
CA PRO A 21 28.76 -2.70 12.24
C PRO A 21 30.01 -3.48 12.69
N SER A 22 31.17 -2.84 12.67
CA SER A 22 32.44 -3.42 13.14
C SER A 22 32.36 -3.78 14.64
N GLN A 23 32.80 -4.99 15.00
CA GLN A 23 33.12 -5.50 16.36
C GLN A 23 32.46 -4.79 17.57
N ALA A 24 31.17 -4.48 17.51
CA ALA A 24 30.41 -3.98 18.65
C ALA A 24 29.88 -5.15 19.49
N HIS A 25 29.73 -4.94 20.80
CA HIS A 25 29.10 -5.93 21.68
C HIS A 25 27.66 -6.23 21.20
N LEU A 26 27.21 -7.49 21.30
CA LEU A 26 25.93 -7.97 20.74
C LEU A 26 24.71 -7.03 20.96
N PRO A 27 24.39 -6.54 22.17
CA PRO A 27 23.27 -5.61 22.39
C PRO A 27 23.42 -4.29 21.62
N SER A 28 24.63 -3.76 21.48
CA SER A 28 24.88 -2.55 20.69
C SER A 28 24.65 -2.81 19.21
N ARG A 29 25.09 -3.98 18.70
CA ARG A 29 24.82 -4.40 17.32
C ARG A 29 23.32 -4.55 17.06
N VAL A 30 22.60 -5.28 17.92
CA VAL A 30 21.13 -5.47 17.80
C VAL A 30 20.42 -4.13 17.79
N TRP A 31 20.83 -3.20 18.64
CA TRP A 31 20.24 -1.86 18.69
C TRP A 31 20.51 -1.05 17.41
N ILE A 32 21.74 -1.09 16.89
CA ILE A 32 22.11 -0.40 15.64
C ILE A 32 21.31 -0.97 14.46
N GLU A 33 21.24 -2.29 14.33
CA GLU A 33 20.49 -2.94 13.26
C GLU A 33 18.98 -2.70 13.38
N SER A 34 18.45 -2.70 14.60
CA SER A 34 17.05 -2.33 14.84
C SER A 34 16.75 -0.91 14.38
N LYS A 35 17.63 0.06 14.67
CA LYS A 35 17.46 1.45 14.22
C LYS A 35 17.46 1.59 12.70
N LYS A 36 18.41 0.92 12.03
CA LYS A 36 18.49 0.90 10.57
C LYS A 36 17.22 0.30 9.95
N LEU A 37 16.76 -0.83 10.48
CA LEU A 37 15.52 -1.47 10.05
C LEU A 37 14.32 -0.53 10.21
N TRP A 38 14.19 0.13 11.36
CA TRP A 38 13.08 1.06 11.60
C TRP A 38 13.11 2.30 10.70
N LEU A 39 14.29 2.78 10.28
CA LEU A 39 14.41 3.88 9.32
C LEU A 39 13.89 3.49 7.93
N VAL A 40 14.01 2.22 7.54
CA VAL A 40 13.51 1.70 6.26
C VAL A 40 12.04 1.31 6.36
N VAL A 41 11.69 0.51 7.37
CA VAL A 41 10.36 -0.09 7.54
C VAL A 41 9.33 0.94 8.02
N GLY A 42 9.71 1.89 8.88
CA GLY A 42 8.80 2.89 9.44
C GLY A 42 8.04 3.68 8.36
N PRO A 43 8.73 4.28 7.37
CA PRO A 43 8.06 4.96 6.27
C PRO A 43 7.18 4.04 5.41
N ALA A 44 7.61 2.79 5.20
CA ALA A 44 6.82 1.79 4.49
C ALA A 44 5.52 1.45 5.24
N ILE A 45 5.57 1.30 6.56
CA ILE A 45 4.38 1.08 7.41
C ILE A 45 3.38 2.21 7.21
N VAL A 46 3.82 3.47 7.32
CA VAL A 46 2.95 4.64 7.17
C VAL A 46 2.30 4.67 5.78
N SER A 47 3.07 4.41 4.72
CA SER A 47 2.54 4.39 3.35
C SER A 47 1.45 3.32 3.15
N ARG A 48 1.62 2.14 3.76
CA ARG A 48 0.64 1.04 3.70
C ARG A 48 -0.60 1.32 4.53
N LEU A 49 -0.42 1.85 5.75
CA LEU A 49 -1.52 2.26 6.61
C LEU A 49 -2.35 3.37 5.95
N ALA A 50 -1.71 4.34 5.31
CA ALA A 50 -2.40 5.37 4.54
C ALA A 50 -3.21 4.77 3.39
N GLY A 51 -2.62 3.84 2.62
CA GLY A 51 -3.31 3.12 1.55
C GLY A 51 -4.55 2.35 2.04
N TYR A 52 -4.42 1.59 3.12
CA TYR A 52 -5.53 0.86 3.72
C TYR A 52 -6.59 1.80 4.32
N SER A 53 -6.17 2.92 4.92
CA SER A 53 -7.07 3.91 5.51
C SER A 53 -7.95 4.60 4.47
N MET A 54 -7.51 4.76 3.21
CA MET A 54 -8.40 5.22 2.14
C MET A 54 -9.62 4.29 1.97
N GLY A 55 -9.41 2.98 2.06
CA GLY A 55 -10.49 2.00 2.02
C GLY A 55 -11.45 2.15 3.20
N VAL A 56 -10.92 2.30 4.43
CA VAL A 56 -11.73 2.51 5.65
C VAL A 56 -12.53 3.81 5.56
N ILE A 57 -11.91 4.90 5.13
CA ILE A 57 -12.57 6.20 4.90
C ILE A 57 -13.71 6.03 3.91
N THR A 58 -13.44 5.41 2.75
CA THR A 58 -14.48 5.16 1.73
C THR A 58 -15.65 4.36 2.31
N GLN A 59 -15.38 3.31 3.09
CA GLN A 59 -16.44 2.51 3.72
C GLN A 59 -17.24 3.32 4.76
N ALA A 60 -16.58 4.17 5.54
CA ALA A 60 -17.25 5.05 6.51
C ALA A 60 -18.21 6.05 5.82
N PHE A 61 -17.78 6.64 4.70
CA PHE A 61 -18.65 7.51 3.90
C PHE A 61 -19.75 6.74 3.15
N ALA A 62 -19.48 5.51 2.73
CA ALA A 62 -20.42 4.70 1.97
C ALA A 62 -21.43 3.93 2.86
N GLY A 63 -21.19 3.86 4.18
CA GLY A 63 -22.16 3.41 5.17
C GLY A 63 -22.76 2.02 4.97
N HIS A 64 -22.03 1.07 4.36
CA HIS A 64 -22.42 -0.31 3.97
C HIS A 64 -22.94 -0.48 2.53
N LEU A 65 -22.02 -0.31 1.57
CA LEU A 65 -22.21 -0.55 0.14
C LEU A 65 -23.03 -1.80 -0.23
N GLY A 66 -23.94 -1.64 -1.20
CA GLY A 66 -24.59 -2.76 -1.88
C GLY A 66 -23.58 -3.61 -2.66
N VAL A 67 -23.79 -4.93 -2.67
CA VAL A 67 -22.86 -5.90 -3.26
C VAL A 67 -22.56 -5.68 -4.75
N VAL A 68 -23.51 -5.13 -5.51
CA VAL A 68 -23.39 -4.93 -6.96
C VAL A 68 -22.52 -3.73 -7.29
N GLN A 69 -22.72 -2.58 -6.62
CA GLN A 69 -21.86 -1.42 -6.83
C GLN A 69 -20.43 -1.74 -6.38
N LEU A 70 -20.28 -2.43 -5.24
CA LEU A 70 -18.96 -2.83 -4.75
C LEU A 70 -18.19 -3.69 -5.76
N ALA A 71 -18.88 -4.61 -6.45
CA ALA A 71 -18.25 -5.47 -7.45
C ALA A 71 -17.73 -4.69 -8.67
N SER A 72 -18.53 -3.77 -9.24
CA SER A 72 -18.09 -2.98 -10.40
C SER A 72 -16.91 -2.08 -10.05
N ILE A 73 -16.95 -1.43 -8.88
CA ILE A 73 -15.89 -0.55 -8.38
C ILE A 73 -14.62 -1.36 -8.09
N SER A 74 -14.74 -2.57 -7.54
CA SER A 74 -13.58 -3.44 -7.26
C SER A 74 -12.83 -3.84 -8.52
N ILE A 75 -13.55 -4.13 -9.61
CA ILE A 75 -12.94 -4.49 -10.90
C ILE A 75 -12.12 -3.32 -11.45
N ALA A 76 -12.68 -2.10 -11.45
CA ALA A 76 -11.97 -0.91 -11.89
C ALA A 76 -10.72 -0.63 -11.02
N ASN A 77 -10.89 -0.73 -9.70
CA ASN A 77 -9.82 -0.42 -8.75
C ASN A 77 -8.65 -1.41 -8.82
N ASN A 78 -8.90 -2.69 -9.14
CA ASN A 78 -7.86 -3.71 -9.23
C ASN A 78 -6.78 -3.38 -10.27
N VAL A 79 -7.14 -2.73 -11.37
CA VAL A 79 -6.17 -2.37 -12.42
C VAL A 79 -5.20 -1.30 -11.91
N VAL A 80 -5.72 -0.23 -11.31
CA VAL A 80 -4.88 0.86 -10.77
C VAL A 80 -4.04 0.40 -9.57
N LEU A 81 -4.57 -0.51 -8.75
CA LEU A 81 -3.80 -1.14 -7.66
C LEU A 81 -2.60 -1.91 -8.20
N GLY A 82 -2.74 -2.65 -9.31
CA GLY A 82 -1.61 -3.36 -9.92
C GLY A 82 -0.46 -2.43 -10.28
N PHE A 83 -0.74 -1.31 -10.95
CA PHE A 83 0.28 -0.30 -11.27
C PHE A 83 0.86 0.36 -10.02
N THR A 84 -0.01 0.73 -9.07
CA THR A 84 0.41 1.43 -7.85
C THR A 84 1.31 0.55 -6.99
N PHE A 85 0.97 -0.74 -6.81
CA PHE A 85 1.80 -1.68 -6.06
C PHE A 85 3.13 -1.97 -6.76
N GLY A 86 3.14 -2.02 -8.10
CA GLY A 86 4.38 -2.10 -8.88
C GLY A 86 5.31 -0.91 -8.62
N LEU A 87 4.78 0.32 -8.67
CA LEU A 87 5.54 1.54 -8.41
C LEU A 87 5.99 1.65 -6.94
N LEU A 88 5.13 1.27 -5.99
CA LEU A 88 5.48 1.20 -4.58
C LEU A 88 6.62 0.20 -4.35
N ARG A 89 6.56 -1.00 -4.96
CA ARG A 89 7.62 -2.00 -4.80
C ARG A 89 8.93 -1.54 -5.45
N PHE A 90 8.86 -0.87 -6.59
CA PHE A 90 10.04 -0.28 -7.24
C PHE A 90 10.72 0.77 -6.35
N LEU A 91 9.97 1.72 -5.79
CA LEU A 91 10.55 2.71 -4.88
C LEU A 91 11.04 2.07 -3.57
N GLN A 92 10.37 1.03 -3.09
CA GLN A 92 10.78 0.29 -1.90
C GLN A 92 12.08 -0.50 -2.09
N SER A 93 12.30 -1.11 -3.25
CA SER A 93 13.57 -1.79 -3.55
C SER A 93 14.75 -0.82 -3.64
N GLN A 94 14.49 0.44 -3.98
CA GLN A 94 15.49 1.51 -3.95
C GLN A 94 15.57 2.24 -2.60
N LEU A 95 14.90 1.73 -1.56
CA LEU A 95 14.86 2.31 -0.22
C LEU A 95 14.32 3.76 -0.15
N LYS A 96 13.60 4.21 -1.19
CA LYS A 96 12.95 5.52 -1.30
C LYS A 96 11.61 5.56 -0.55
N ASN A 97 11.52 4.92 0.61
CA ASN A 97 10.28 4.73 1.38
C ASN A 97 9.72 6.04 1.95
N PHE A 98 10.57 7.06 2.14
CA PHE A 98 10.12 8.40 2.54
C PHE A 98 9.30 9.09 1.44
N VAL A 99 9.62 8.85 0.16
CA VAL A 99 8.80 9.35 -0.96
C VAL A 99 7.42 8.74 -0.91
N THR A 100 7.35 7.41 -0.77
CA THR A 100 6.07 6.70 -0.69
C THR A 100 5.28 7.11 0.54
N LEU A 101 5.93 7.41 1.67
CA LEU A 101 5.27 7.95 2.87
C LEU A 101 4.59 9.30 2.55
N TRP A 102 5.34 10.28 2.04
CA TRP A 102 4.80 11.63 1.87
C TRP A 102 3.71 11.68 0.81
N VAL A 103 3.91 11.00 -0.32
CA VAL A 103 2.91 10.92 -1.38
C VAL A 103 1.64 10.26 -0.85
N SER A 104 1.74 9.12 -0.14
CA SER A 104 0.56 8.44 0.40
C SER A 104 -0.18 9.26 1.47
N LEU A 105 0.53 10.02 2.32
CA LEU A 105 -0.10 10.91 3.30
C LEU A 105 -0.84 12.07 2.63
N VAL A 106 -0.25 12.70 1.61
CA VAL A 106 -0.90 13.76 0.83
C VAL A 106 -2.14 13.23 0.13
N VAL A 107 -2.05 12.05 -0.49
CA VAL A 107 -3.18 11.39 -1.14
C VAL A 107 -4.27 11.04 -0.12
N LEU A 108 -3.93 10.59 1.08
CA LEU A 108 -4.91 10.28 2.12
C LEU A 108 -5.72 11.53 2.53
N VAL A 109 -5.04 12.66 2.72
CA VAL A 109 -5.71 13.94 3.03
C VAL A 109 -6.59 14.37 1.86
N PHE A 110 -6.06 14.31 0.64
CA PHE A 110 -6.83 14.58 -0.58
C PHE A 110 -8.07 13.68 -0.68
N HIS A 111 -7.93 12.38 -0.40
CA HIS A 111 -9.00 11.39 -0.43
C HIS A 111 -10.11 11.73 0.55
N ALA A 112 -9.77 12.13 1.78
CA ALA A 112 -10.76 12.54 2.77
C ALA A 112 -11.56 13.77 2.31
N LEU A 113 -10.87 14.76 1.73
CA LEU A 113 -11.50 15.99 1.23
C LEU A 113 -12.41 15.74 0.03
N ILE A 114 -11.96 14.97 -0.95
CA ILE A 114 -12.76 14.67 -2.15
C ILE A 114 -13.92 13.72 -1.84
N SER A 115 -13.75 12.79 -0.90
CA SER A 115 -14.84 11.95 -0.40
C SER A 115 -15.93 12.78 0.26
N TRP A 116 -15.55 13.72 1.14
CA TRP A 116 -16.51 14.67 1.72
C TRP A 116 -17.25 15.49 0.66
N LEU A 117 -16.51 16.02 -0.33
CA LEU A 117 -17.09 16.80 -1.42
C LEU A 117 -18.12 15.98 -2.23
N PHE A 118 -17.73 14.81 -2.72
CA PHE A 118 -18.60 14.00 -3.58
C PHE A 118 -19.77 13.38 -2.85
N VAL A 119 -19.58 12.96 -1.60
CA VAL A 119 -20.63 12.28 -0.85
C VAL A 119 -21.63 13.27 -0.27
N TYR A 120 -21.17 14.36 0.37
CA TYR A 120 -22.05 15.25 1.11
C TYR A 120 -22.40 16.55 0.38
N VAL A 121 -21.49 17.12 -0.40
CA VAL A 121 -21.75 18.40 -1.08
C VAL A 121 -22.46 18.18 -2.42
N LEU A 122 -22.00 17.18 -3.19
CA LEU A 122 -22.59 16.83 -4.49
C LEU A 122 -23.73 15.79 -4.40
N ASP A 123 -23.94 15.21 -3.21
CA ASP A 123 -24.97 14.20 -2.94
C ASP A 123 -24.91 12.97 -3.87
N PHE A 124 -23.69 12.57 -4.27
CA PHE A 124 -23.49 11.36 -5.09
C PHE A 124 -23.49 10.07 -4.27
N GLY A 125 -23.61 10.18 -2.94
CA GLY A 125 -23.68 9.07 -2.00
C GLY A 125 -22.57 8.04 -2.22
N VAL A 126 -22.95 6.77 -2.27
CA VAL A 126 -22.03 5.64 -2.41
C VAL A 126 -21.21 5.66 -3.71
N VAL A 127 -21.82 6.14 -4.81
CA VAL A 127 -21.11 6.29 -6.09
C VAL A 127 -20.03 7.37 -5.96
N GLY A 128 -20.33 8.46 -5.25
CA GLY A 128 -19.36 9.51 -4.93
C GLY A 128 -18.15 9.00 -4.15
N ALA A 129 -18.37 8.19 -3.11
CA ALA A 129 -17.30 7.58 -2.31
C ALA A 129 -16.39 6.68 -3.16
N ALA A 130 -16.97 5.92 -4.08
CA ALA A 130 -16.22 5.04 -4.96
C ALA A 130 -15.39 5.77 -6.02
N VAL A 131 -15.97 6.81 -6.64
CA VAL A 131 -15.25 7.67 -7.59
C VAL A 131 -14.11 8.40 -6.88
N ALA A 132 -14.35 8.89 -5.65
CA ALA A 132 -13.32 9.49 -4.82
C ALA A 132 -12.15 8.52 -4.54
N LEU A 133 -12.45 7.25 -4.23
CA LEU A 133 -11.43 6.22 -4.03
C LEU A 133 -10.62 5.96 -5.31
N ASP A 134 -11.28 5.77 -6.45
CA ASP A 134 -10.61 5.51 -7.73
C ASP A 134 -9.70 6.67 -8.15
N ILE A 135 -10.19 7.91 -8.06
CA ILE A 135 -9.39 9.11 -8.33
C ILE A 135 -8.17 9.16 -7.39
N SER A 136 -8.33 8.82 -6.11
CA SER A 136 -7.23 8.86 -5.14
C SER A 136 -6.15 7.84 -5.46
N TRP A 137 -6.51 6.63 -5.91
CA TRP A 137 -5.54 5.65 -6.38
C TRP A 137 -4.81 6.09 -7.64
N TRP A 138 -5.50 6.74 -8.58
CA TRP A 138 -4.85 7.33 -9.76
C TRP A 138 -3.90 8.47 -9.40
N VAL A 139 -4.28 9.35 -8.47
CA VAL A 139 -3.41 10.42 -7.97
C VAL A 139 -2.17 9.85 -7.31
N LEU A 140 -2.30 8.78 -6.52
CA LEU A 140 -1.15 8.06 -5.95
C LEU A 140 -0.28 7.46 -7.06
N CYS A 141 -0.88 6.74 -8.01
CA CYS A 141 -0.18 6.13 -9.13
C CYS A 141 0.63 7.16 -9.93
N PHE A 142 0.00 8.28 -10.34
CA PHE A 142 0.67 9.34 -11.09
C PHE A 142 1.68 10.12 -10.24
N GLY A 143 1.45 10.28 -8.93
CA GLY A 143 2.41 10.89 -8.02
C GLY A 143 3.70 10.08 -7.93
N LEU A 144 3.58 8.76 -7.76
CA LEU A 144 4.74 7.86 -7.73
C LEU A 144 5.40 7.73 -9.11
N LEU A 145 4.62 7.59 -10.19
CA LEU A 145 5.13 7.50 -11.55
C LEU A 145 5.86 8.78 -11.96
N GLY A 146 5.32 9.95 -11.60
CA GLY A 146 5.95 11.24 -11.84
C GLY A 146 7.28 11.36 -11.12
N HIS A 147 7.39 10.87 -9.87
CA HIS A 147 8.67 10.80 -9.19
C HIS A 147 9.69 9.94 -9.97
N VAL A 148 9.27 8.76 -10.44
CA VAL A 148 10.16 7.86 -11.18
C VAL A 148 10.59 8.46 -12.54
N THR A 149 9.65 9.01 -13.31
CA THR A 149 9.88 9.42 -14.70
C THR A 149 10.46 10.83 -14.85
N CYS A 150 10.23 11.74 -13.91
CA CYS A 150 10.74 13.12 -13.97
C CYS A 150 12.23 13.25 -13.55
N GLY A 151 12.98 12.15 -13.54
CA GLY A 151 14.43 12.17 -13.33
C GLY A 151 14.87 12.20 -11.87
N TRP A 152 14.04 11.79 -10.91
CA TRP A 152 14.46 11.55 -9.51
C TRP A 152 14.97 10.13 -9.28
N CYS A 153 14.96 9.27 -10.29
CA CYS A 153 15.56 7.93 -10.27
C CYS A 153 16.46 7.65 -11.51
N PRO A 154 17.39 8.54 -11.92
CA PRO A 154 18.18 8.39 -13.13
C PRO A 154 19.05 7.11 -13.20
N LEU A 155 19.53 6.59 -12.07
CA LEU A 155 20.33 5.36 -12.01
C LEU A 155 19.46 4.10 -12.15
N SER A 156 18.23 4.18 -11.62
CA SER A 156 17.32 3.03 -11.48
C SER A 156 16.30 2.94 -12.61
N TRP A 157 16.00 4.06 -13.27
CA TRP A 157 15.00 4.18 -14.31
C TRP A 157 15.62 4.82 -15.55
N THR A 158 15.82 4.02 -16.59
CA THR A 158 16.35 4.45 -17.89
C THR A 158 15.28 4.61 -18.97
N GLY A 159 14.01 4.37 -18.60
CA GLY A 159 12.86 4.43 -19.51
C GLY A 159 12.21 3.08 -19.74
N PHE A 160 11.22 3.07 -20.66
CA PHE A 160 10.52 1.85 -21.03
C PHE A 160 11.38 0.97 -21.94
N SER A 161 11.39 -0.33 -21.67
CA SER A 161 12.21 -1.30 -22.38
C SER A 161 11.49 -2.65 -22.42
N MET A 162 11.65 -3.40 -23.51
CA MET A 162 11.01 -4.72 -23.69
C MET A 162 11.67 -5.80 -22.81
N GLU A 163 12.89 -5.54 -22.37
CA GLU A 163 13.63 -6.34 -21.40
C GLU A 163 12.85 -6.49 -20.08
N ALA A 164 12.02 -5.52 -19.71
CA ALA A 164 11.14 -5.59 -18.53
C ALA A 164 10.12 -6.74 -18.58
N PHE A 165 9.82 -7.27 -19.77
CA PHE A 165 8.88 -8.38 -19.96
C PHE A 165 9.57 -9.75 -20.07
N TYR A 166 10.90 -9.81 -20.01
CA TYR A 166 11.63 -11.09 -19.98
C TYR A 166 11.58 -11.71 -18.58
N GLY A 167 11.38 -13.03 -18.51
CA GLY A 167 11.37 -13.77 -17.23
C GLY A 167 10.07 -13.69 -16.42
N LEU A 168 9.01 -13.07 -16.95
CA LEU A 168 7.71 -12.94 -16.26
C LEU A 168 7.09 -14.27 -15.85
N TRP A 169 7.35 -15.36 -16.57
CA TRP A 169 6.77 -16.67 -16.26
C TRP A 169 7.17 -17.20 -14.88
N GLU A 170 8.44 -17.06 -14.51
CA GLU A 170 8.91 -17.48 -13.18
C GLU A 170 8.34 -16.56 -12.08
N PHE A 171 8.26 -15.25 -12.35
CA PHE A 171 7.59 -14.32 -11.46
C PHE A 171 6.10 -14.67 -11.27
N VAL A 172 5.39 -15.05 -12.34
CA VAL A 172 3.99 -15.47 -12.29
C VAL A 172 3.83 -16.73 -11.44
N LYS A 173 4.71 -17.73 -11.59
CA LYS A 173 4.66 -18.95 -10.75
C LYS A 173 4.80 -18.63 -9.27
N LEU A 174 5.80 -17.81 -8.90
CA LEU A 174 6.02 -17.37 -7.53
C LEU A 174 4.84 -16.55 -7.00
N SER A 175 4.35 -15.60 -7.81
CA SER A 175 3.21 -14.75 -7.47
C SER A 175 1.89 -15.52 -7.35
N THR A 176 1.74 -16.64 -8.07
CA THR A 176 0.54 -17.48 -8.00
C THR A 176 0.37 -18.08 -6.61
N ALA A 177 1.45 -18.53 -5.98
CA ALA A 177 1.40 -19.07 -4.61
C ALA A 177 0.94 -18.00 -3.60
N SER A 178 1.53 -16.80 -3.66
CA SER A 178 1.11 -15.66 -2.82
C SER A 178 -0.32 -15.20 -3.13
N GLY A 179 -0.72 -15.22 -4.40
CA GLY A 179 -2.08 -14.91 -4.84
C GLY A 179 -3.11 -15.87 -4.28
N VAL A 180 -2.84 -17.18 -4.31
CA VAL A 180 -3.72 -18.20 -3.71
C VAL A 180 -3.83 -18.00 -2.20
N MET A 181 -2.71 -17.75 -1.52
CA MET A 181 -2.71 -17.49 -0.08
C MET A 181 -3.59 -16.29 0.30
N LEU A 182 -3.41 -15.15 -0.37
CA LEU A 182 -4.24 -13.95 -0.14
C LEU A 182 -5.71 -14.19 -0.50
N CYS A 183 -6.00 -14.88 -1.61
CA CYS A 183 -7.37 -15.22 -1.98
C CYS A 183 -8.07 -16.07 -0.91
N LEU A 184 -7.38 -17.07 -0.36
CA LEU A 184 -7.92 -17.91 0.71
C LEU A 184 -8.20 -17.10 1.98
N GLU A 185 -7.31 -16.17 2.34
CA GLU A 185 -7.53 -15.25 3.46
C GLU A 185 -8.77 -14.37 3.25
N PHE A 186 -8.92 -13.74 2.07
CA PHE A 186 -10.10 -12.94 1.76
C PHE A 186 -11.39 -13.76 1.73
N TRP A 187 -11.35 -14.98 1.17
CA TRP A 187 -12.50 -15.88 1.16
C TRP A 187 -12.89 -16.34 2.56
N TYR A 188 -11.90 -16.65 3.39
CA TYR A 188 -12.11 -17.00 4.79
C TYR A 188 -12.89 -15.89 5.52
N TYR A 189 -12.46 -14.63 5.41
CA TYR A 189 -13.19 -13.50 6.03
C TYR A 189 -14.59 -13.31 5.47
N ARG A 190 -14.80 -13.50 4.17
CA ARG A 190 -16.15 -13.43 3.56
C ARG A 190 -17.08 -14.54 4.08
N ILE A 191 -16.57 -15.76 4.24
CA ILE A 191 -17.32 -16.88 4.80
C ILE A 191 -17.66 -16.60 6.27
N LEU A 192 -16.72 -16.08 7.05
CA LEU A 192 -16.99 -15.69 8.45
C LEU A 192 -18.10 -14.65 8.55
N ILE A 193 -18.06 -13.58 7.74
CA ILE A 193 -19.13 -12.57 7.71
C ILE A 193 -20.47 -13.21 7.39
N LEU A 194 -20.52 -14.08 6.38
CA LEU A 194 -21.74 -14.77 5.98
C LEU A 194 -22.28 -15.63 7.14
N MET A 195 -21.43 -16.40 7.81
CA MET A 195 -21.82 -17.25 8.95
C MET A 195 -22.32 -16.42 10.13
N THR A 196 -21.63 -15.33 10.47
CA THR A 196 -22.03 -14.41 11.54
C THR A 196 -23.37 -13.73 11.24
N GLY A 197 -23.69 -13.53 9.97
CA GLY A 197 -24.99 -13.03 9.49
C GLY A 197 -26.19 -13.93 9.82
N TYR A 198 -25.98 -15.20 10.16
CA TYR A 198 -27.04 -16.15 10.53
C TYR A 198 -27.28 -16.28 12.05
N LEU A 199 -26.55 -15.53 12.88
CA LEU A 199 -26.73 -15.56 14.34
C LEU A 199 -28.01 -14.83 14.77
N GLN A 200 -28.57 -15.20 15.93
CA GLN A 200 -29.81 -14.60 16.47
C GLN A 200 -29.70 -13.08 16.71
N ASN A 201 -28.49 -12.53 16.83
CA ASN A 201 -28.17 -11.09 16.88
C ASN A 201 -27.21 -10.69 15.76
N SER A 202 -27.52 -11.04 14.51
CA SER A 202 -26.62 -10.94 13.36
C SER A 202 -26.08 -9.53 13.11
N THR A 203 -26.88 -8.48 13.27
CA THR A 203 -26.41 -7.09 13.11
C THR A 203 -25.26 -6.77 14.07
N LEU A 204 -25.48 -6.97 15.38
CA LEU A 204 -24.46 -6.70 16.39
C LEU A 204 -23.20 -7.56 16.19
N ALA A 205 -23.38 -8.84 15.84
CA ALA A 205 -22.27 -9.75 15.65
C ALA A 205 -21.46 -9.44 14.38
N VAL A 206 -22.11 -9.08 13.27
CA VAL A 206 -21.45 -8.67 12.02
C VAL A 206 -20.74 -7.35 12.19
N ASP A 207 -21.33 -6.39 12.91
CA ASP A 207 -20.70 -5.10 13.20
C ASP A 207 -19.43 -5.29 14.03
N ALA A 208 -19.50 -6.09 15.10
CA ALA A 208 -18.33 -6.41 15.92
C ALA A 208 -17.23 -7.12 15.10
N LEU A 209 -17.61 -8.09 14.25
CA LEU A 209 -16.67 -8.78 13.36
C LEU A 209 -16.02 -7.80 12.37
N SER A 210 -16.80 -6.89 11.77
CA SER A 210 -16.32 -5.86 10.84
C SER A 210 -15.27 -4.94 11.47
N ILE A 211 -15.50 -4.51 12.71
CA ILE A 211 -14.54 -3.72 13.49
C ILE A 211 -13.26 -4.54 13.71
N CYS A 212 -13.38 -5.79 14.16
CA CYS A 212 -12.22 -6.67 14.37
C CYS A 212 -11.41 -6.89 13.09
N MET A 213 -12.07 -7.12 11.95
CA MET A 213 -11.38 -7.30 10.67
C MET A 213 -10.67 -6.02 10.22
N THR A 214 -11.26 -4.84 10.48
CA THR A 214 -10.62 -3.55 10.17
C THR A 214 -9.32 -3.38 10.99
N ILE A 215 -9.36 -3.73 12.29
CA ILE A 215 -8.18 -3.71 13.16
C ILE A 215 -7.11 -4.69 12.67
N ASN A 216 -7.49 -5.94 12.38
CA ASN A 216 -6.58 -6.95 11.82
C ASN A 216 -5.97 -6.47 10.50
N GLY A 217 -6.72 -5.77 9.66
CA GLY A 217 -6.21 -5.20 8.41
C GLY A 217 -5.11 -4.17 8.62
N TRP A 218 -5.26 -3.26 9.59
CA TRP A 218 -4.19 -2.33 9.98
C TRP A 218 -2.96 -3.06 10.52
N GLU A 219 -3.16 -4.06 11.38
CA GLU A 219 -2.04 -4.87 11.90
C GLU A 219 -1.31 -5.62 10.78
N LEU A 220 -2.04 -6.18 9.81
CA LEU A 220 -1.46 -6.86 8.65
C LEU A 220 -0.60 -5.92 7.81
N MET A 221 -0.98 -4.64 7.65
CA MET A 221 -0.15 -3.66 6.92
C MET A 221 1.21 -3.44 7.59
N ILE A 222 1.28 -3.53 8.92
CA ILE A 222 2.53 -3.45 9.68
C ILE A 222 3.40 -4.67 9.33
N HIS A 223 2.84 -5.89 9.43
CA HIS A 223 3.57 -7.13 9.12
C HIS A 223 4.09 -7.15 7.68
N LEU A 224 3.26 -6.73 6.71
CA LEU A 224 3.67 -6.67 5.31
C LEU A 224 4.76 -5.63 5.04
N ALA A 225 4.82 -4.54 5.81
CA ALA A 225 5.91 -3.58 5.70
C ALA A 225 7.23 -4.14 6.22
N PHE A 226 7.21 -4.90 7.33
CA PHE A 226 8.39 -5.62 7.81
C PHE A 226 8.86 -6.65 6.79
N PHE A 227 7.96 -7.48 6.25
CA PHE A 227 8.29 -8.46 5.22
C PHE A 227 8.93 -7.80 3.98
N ALA A 228 8.39 -6.66 3.57
CA ALA A 228 8.90 -5.91 2.42
C ALA A 228 10.28 -5.25 2.66
N GLY A 229 10.64 -4.95 3.92
CA GLY A 229 11.92 -4.33 4.28
C GLY A 229 13.02 -5.33 4.66
N THR A 230 12.68 -6.59 4.92
CA THR A 230 13.65 -7.67 5.24
C THR A 230 13.96 -8.60 4.07
N GLY A 231 13.29 -8.44 2.92
CA GLY A 231 13.39 -9.32 1.76
C GLY A 231 13.57 -8.61 0.43
#